data_AF-A0A948QZ48-F1
#
_entry.id   AF-A0A948QZ48-F1
#
_cell.length_a   1.000
_cell.length_b   1.000
_cell.length_c   1.000
_cell.angle_alpha   90.00
_cell.angle_beta   90.00
_cell.angle_gamma   90.00
#
_symmetry.space_group_name_H-M   'P 1'
#
loop_
_entity.id
_entity.type
_entity.pdbx_description
1 polymer ?
#
loop_
_entity_poly.entity_id
_entity_poly.type
_entity_poly.pdbx_seq_one_letter_code
_entity_poly.pdbx_strand_id
1 'polypeptide(L)'
;MGDLFDPKFLGESALIMIGAVILGVIVTNLWPKGKNPKLFGALATFAVVAGLSYLGNAAAGMALVVLIVMAILLVILGFAF
;
A
#
# COMPACT_ATOMS: atom_id res chain seq x y z
N MET A 1 3.04 13.80 -19.29
CA MET A 1 2.39 13.61 -17.99
C MET A 1 0.96 13.21 -18.31
N GLY A 2 0.63 11.92 -18.16
CA GLY A 2 -0.73 11.43 -18.42
C GLY A 2 -1.70 12.06 -17.42
N ASP A 3 -2.94 12.26 -17.85
CA ASP A 3 -3.99 12.85 -17.02
C ASP A 3 -4.09 12.08 -15.70
N LEU A 4 -3.76 12.73 -14.58
CA LEU A 4 -3.85 12.14 -13.24
C LEU A 4 -5.31 11.74 -12.89
N PHE A 5 -6.26 12.23 -13.69
CA PHE A 5 -7.68 11.94 -13.61
C PHE A 5 -8.19 11.00 -14.71
N ASP A 6 -7.29 10.39 -15.50
CA ASP A 6 -7.69 9.34 -16.44
C ASP A 6 -8.32 8.18 -15.65
N PRO A 7 -9.59 7.82 -15.93
CA PRO A 7 -10.28 6.73 -15.25
C PRO A 7 -9.49 5.42 -15.27
N LYS A 8 -8.72 5.16 -16.34
CA LYS A 8 -7.89 3.96 -16.45
C LYS A 8 -6.74 3.97 -15.45
N PHE A 9 -6.05 5.10 -15.32
CA PHE A 9 -4.95 5.28 -14.37
C PHE A 9 -5.42 5.16 -12.91
N LEU A 10 -6.56 5.78 -12.60
CA LEU A 10 -7.21 5.65 -11.29
C LEU A 10 -7.61 4.21 -11.02
N GLY A 11 -8.21 3.51 -12.00
CA GLY A 11 -8.56 2.10 -11.90
C GLY A 11 -7.34 1.19 -11.65
N GLU A 12 -6.25 1.39 -12.38
CA GLU A 12 -4.99 0.66 -12.20
C GLU A 12 -4.41 0.88 -10.79
N SER A 13 -4.37 2.13 -10.32
CA SER A 13 -3.87 2.44 -8.97
C SER A 13 -4.72 1.78 -7.87
N ALA A 14 -6.04 1.76 -8.03
CA ALA A 14 -6.96 1.11 -7.12
C ALA A 14 -6.77 -0.41 -7.08
N LEU A 15 -6.61 -1.05 -8.25
CA LEU A 15 -6.33 -2.49 -8.34
C LEU A 15 -5.00 -2.86 -7.67
N ILE A 16 -3.96 -2.04 -7.86
CA ILE A 16 -2.66 -2.22 -7.20
C ILE A 16 -2.82 -2.12 -5.68
N MET A 17 -3.56 -1.13 -5.18
CA MET A 17 -3.85 -1.00 -3.75
C MET A 17 -4.58 -2.22 -3.20
N ILE A 18 -5.64 -2.68 -3.87
CA ILE A 18 -6.41 -3.87 -3.45
C ILE A 18 -5.50 -5.10 -3.40
N GLY A 19 -4.70 -5.33 -4.43
CA GLY A 19 -3.75 -6.45 -4.48
C GLY A 19 -2.72 -6.38 -3.34
N ALA A 20 -2.20 -5.19 -3.06
CA ALA A 20 -1.23 -4.98 -1.99
C ALA A 20 -1.83 -5.21 -0.59
N VAL A 21 -3.10 -4.83 -0.37
CA VAL A 21 -3.82 -5.11 0.88
C VAL A 21 -4.06 -6.60 1.06
N ILE A 22 -4.52 -7.29 0.03
CA ILE A 22 -4.70 -8.75 0.06
C ILE A 22 -3.38 -9.44 0.41
N LEU A 23 -2.27 -9.02 -0.21
CA LEU A 23 -0.94 -9.54 0.09
C LEU A 23 -0.54 -9.28 1.54
N GLY A 24 -0.79 -8.08 2.07
CA GLY A 24 -0.53 -7.75 3.47
C GLY A 24 -1.31 -8.62 4.45
N VAL A 25 -2.57 -8.94 4.15
CA VAL A 25 -3.41 -9.86 4.93
C VAL A 25 -2.84 -11.28 4.89
N ILE A 26 -2.46 -11.76 3.70
CA ILE A 26 -1.86 -13.08 3.52
C ILE A 26 -0.56 -13.19 4.33
N VAL A 27 0.33 -12.21 4.22
CA VAL A 27 1.59 -12.19 4.99
C VAL A 27 1.31 -12.16 6.48
N THR A 28 0.37 -11.33 6.94
CA THR A 28 0.00 -11.26 8.37
C THR A 28 -0.50 -12.60 8.89
N ASN A 29 -1.27 -13.34 8.10
CA ASN A 29 -1.85 -14.63 8.50
C ASN A 29 -0.85 -15.80 8.43
N LEU A 30 0.11 -15.74 7.49
CA LEU A 30 1.13 -16.78 7.33
C LEU A 30 2.32 -16.60 8.28
N TRP A 31 2.59 -15.38 8.74
CA TRP A 31 3.76 -15.11 9.59
C TRP A 31 3.58 -15.68 11.00
N PRO A 32 4.64 -16.25 11.62
CA PRO A 32 4.57 -16.79 12.97
C PRO A 32 4.15 -15.72 13.99
N LYS A 33 3.13 -16.04 14.80
CA LYS A 33 2.52 -15.15 15.81
C LYS A 33 3.48 -14.70 16.92
N GLY A 34 4.61 -15.38 17.09
CA GLY A 34 5.68 -14.98 18.03
C GLY A 34 6.50 -13.78 17.54
N LYS A 35 6.32 -13.35 16.28
CA LYS A 35 6.83 -12.08 15.75
C LYS A 35 5.67 -11.11 15.54
N ASN A 36 5.95 -9.82 15.35
CA ASN A 36 4.93 -8.79 15.08
C ASN A 36 4.36 -8.94 13.66
N PRO A 37 3.28 -9.73 13.44
CA PRO A 37 2.88 -10.13 12.10
C PRO A 37 2.20 -8.98 11.34
N LYS A 38 1.59 -8.05 12.09
CA LYS A 38 1.00 -6.81 11.55
C LYS A 38 2.06 -5.91 10.92
N LEU A 39 3.23 -5.81 11.53
CA LEU A 39 4.36 -5.06 10.99
C LEU A 39 4.83 -5.68 9.66
N PHE A 40 5.00 -7.00 9.61
CA PHE A 40 5.44 -7.69 8.39
C PHE A 40 4.41 -7.62 7.26
N GLY A 41 3.12 -7.71 7.59
CA GLY A 41 2.04 -7.49 6.62
C GLY A 41 2.11 -6.11 5.99
N ALA A 42 2.22 -5.06 6.83
CA ALA A 42 2.34 -3.68 6.35
C ALA A 42 3.62 -3.50 5.51
N LEU A 43 4.77 -3.98 5.99
CA LEU A 43 6.04 -3.89 5.26
C LEU A 43 5.97 -4.58 3.90
N ALA A 44 5.33 -5.75 3.80
CA ALA A 44 5.17 -6.47 2.54
C ALA A 44 4.31 -5.67 1.56
N THR A 45 3.19 -5.11 2.02
CA THR A 45 2.33 -4.21 1.23
C THR A 45 3.12 -3.01 0.69
N PHE A 46 3.87 -2.30 1.56
CA PHE A 46 4.68 -1.16 1.14
C PHE A 46 5.80 -1.56 0.18
N ALA A 47 6.50 -2.67 0.45
CA ALA A 47 7.61 -3.13 -0.38
C ALA A 47 7.17 -3.51 -1.79
N VAL A 48 6.01 -4.16 -1.94
CA VAL A 48 5.48 -4.52 -3.27
C VAL A 48 5.10 -3.28 -4.07
N VAL A 49 4.37 -2.35 -3.46
CA VAL A 49 3.94 -1.12 -4.16
C VAL A 49 5.14 -0.23 -4.47
N ALA A 50 6.11 -0.13 -3.56
CA ALA A 50 7.38 0.57 -3.80
C ALA A 50 8.20 -0.07 -4.91
N GLY A 51 8.28 -1.40 -4.94
CA GLY A 51 8.96 -2.14 -6.01
C GLY A 51 8.32 -1.88 -7.37
N LEU A 52 6.98 -1.95 -7.46
CA LEU A 52 6.26 -1.64 -8.68
C LEU A 52 6.44 -0.18 -9.13
N SER A 53 6.46 0.76 -8.19
CA SER A 53 6.74 2.16 -8.48
C SER A 53 8.18 2.37 -8.98
N TYR A 54 9.15 1.67 -8.38
CA TYR A 54 10.56 1.74 -8.80
C TYR A 54 10.77 1.18 -10.21
N LEU A 55 10.01 0.17 -10.61
CA LEU A 55 10.03 -0.40 -11.96
C LEU A 55 9.36 0.49 -13.02
N GLY A 56 8.92 1.70 -12.65
CA GLY A 56 8.40 2.70 -13.59
C GLY A 56 6.88 2.69 -13.76
N ASN A 57 6.13 1.93 -12.93
CA ASN A 57 4.67 2.00 -12.96
C ASN A 57 4.16 3.25 -12.22
N ALA A 58 3.72 4.25 -12.97
CA ALA A 58 3.21 5.51 -12.42
C ALA A 58 1.96 5.32 -11.53
N ALA A 59 1.10 4.35 -11.84
CA ALA A 59 -0.10 4.05 -11.04
C ALA A 59 0.27 3.44 -9.68
N ALA A 60 1.35 2.64 -9.63
CA ALA A 60 1.91 2.14 -8.38
C ALA A 60 2.50 3.28 -7.52
N GLY A 61 3.11 4.28 -8.15
CA GLY A 61 3.58 5.48 -7.46
C GLY A 61 2.45 6.24 -6.77
N MET A 62 1.32 6.44 -7.44
CA MET A 62 0.13 7.04 -6.82
C MET A 62 -0.45 6.18 -5.69
N ALA A 63 -0.55 4.87 -5.88
CA ALA A 63 -0.97 3.94 -4.84
C ALA A 63 -0.07 4.04 -3.59
N LEU A 64 1.25 4.17 -3.78
CA LEU A 64 2.22 4.34 -2.69
C LEU A 64 1.97 5.64 -1.92
N VAL A 65 1.79 6.75 -2.63
CA VAL A 65 1.51 8.05 -2.01
C VAL A 65 0.25 7.97 -1.15
N VAL A 66 -0.83 7.38 -1.68
CA VAL A 66 -2.09 7.20 -0.95
C VAL A 66 -1.88 6.33 0.31
N LEU A 67 -1.15 5.23 0.20
CA LEU A 67 -0.84 4.36 1.35
C LEU A 67 -0.04 5.08 2.45
N ILE A 68 0.94 5.91 2.06
CA ILE A 68 1.73 6.69 3.01
C ILE A 68 0.86 7.74 3.70
N VAL A 69 0.04 8.48 2.94
CA VAL A 69 -0.88 9.49 3.51
C VAL A 69 -1.86 8.84 4.48
N MET A 70 -2.45 7.69 4.12
CA MET A 70 -3.33 6.91 4.99
C MET A 70 -2.62 6.46 6.28
N ALA A 71 -1.39 5.96 6.18
CA ALA A 71 -0.61 5.55 7.35
C ALA A 71 -0.33 6.73 8.28
N ILE A 72 0.03 7.90 7.72
CA ILE A 72 0.24 9.13 8.49
C ILE A 72 -1.06 9.55 9.19
N LEU A 73 -2.19 9.55 8.48
CA LEU A 73 -3.50 9.90 9.06
C LEU A 73 -3.89 8.97 10.21
N LEU A 74 -3.66 7.67 10.08
CA LEU A 74 -3.93 6.70 11.14
C LEU A 74 -3.03 6.91 12.36
N VAL A 75 -1.76 7.27 12.16
CA VAL A 75 -0.85 7.64 13.25
C VAL A 75 -1.35 8.89 13.96
N ILE A 76 -1.70 9.95 13.22
CA ILE A 76 -2.24 11.19 13.78
C ILE A 76 -3.52 10.92 14.58
N LEU A 77 -4.46 10.16 14.03
CA LEU A 77 -5.69 9.77 14.71
C LEU A 77 -5.38 8.95 15.97
N GLY A 78 -4.45 8.00 15.90
CA GLY A 78 -4.03 7.20 17.05
C GLY A 78 -3.32 7.99 18.16
N PHE A 79 -2.77 9.17 17.86
CA PHE A 79 -2.25 10.12 18.88
C PHE A 79 -3.32 11.09 19.40
N ALA A 80 -4.43 11.26 18.67
CA ALA A 80 -5.52 12.17 19.03
C ALA A 80 -6.57 11.54 19.96
N PHE A 81 -6.56 10.21 20.12
CA PHE A 81 -7.41 9.43 21.03
C PHE A 81 -6.56 8.71 22.08
#